data_AF-A0A101AVW6-F1
#
_entry.id   AF-A0A101AVW6-F1
#
_cell.length_a   1.000
_cell.length_b   1.000
_cell.length_c   1.000
_cell.angle_alpha   90.00
_cell.angle_beta   90.00
_cell.angle_gamma   90.00
#
_symmetry.space_group_name_H-M   'P 1'
#
loop_
_entity.id
_entity.type
_entity.pdbx_description
1 polymer ?
#
loop_
_entity_poly.entity_id
_entity_poly.type
_entity_poly.pdbx_seq_one_letter_code
_entity_poly.pdbx_strand_id
1 'polypeptide(L)'
;MPSQPSAYLVLASQRSGSTLLVESLRATGVAGEPQEFFQYLPQTSQAPQPREWFADVDDESILRLLDPLDEGKPDLAPSTIWRDYIRTVGRTPNGVWGGKLMWNQTPLLLDRAKDLPDRSGTGLLSAIRDVVGSDPVLVHVYRPDVISQAVSFWRAVQTRVWRGRPDPTRDARAEYHAGAIAHVVRMLRAQEEGWRTWFAEEDVEPLDVPYPVLWRNLTEVVADILERLGQDPRLAPAPVLERQADQRSDEWVDRYRADAQRDGLPT
;
A
#
# COMPACT_ATOMS: atom_id res chain seq x y z
N MET A 1 9.72 21.38 24.72
CA MET A 1 9.14 20.05 24.42
C MET A 1 9.05 19.95 22.91
N PRO A 2 9.60 18.93 22.25
CA PRO A 2 9.27 18.69 20.85
C PRO A 2 7.75 18.55 20.73
N SER A 3 7.13 19.21 19.75
CA SER A 3 5.71 19.07 19.48
C SER A 3 5.41 17.60 19.14
N GLN A 4 4.39 17.01 19.77
CA GLN A 4 3.96 15.66 19.41
C GLN A 4 3.59 15.59 17.92
N PRO A 5 3.98 14.52 17.20
CA PRO A 5 3.59 14.35 15.81
C PRO A 5 2.07 14.33 15.64
N SER A 6 1.57 15.10 14.67
CA SER A 6 0.14 15.16 14.32
C SER A 6 -0.17 14.45 12.99
N ALA A 7 0.72 13.58 12.54
CA ALA A 7 0.57 12.84 11.29
C ALA A 7 1.26 11.48 11.36
N TYR A 8 0.77 10.51 10.58
CA TYR A 8 1.49 9.26 10.31
C TYR A 8 1.37 8.87 8.84
N LEU A 9 2.34 8.09 8.37
CA LEU A 9 2.35 7.54 7.02
C LEU A 9 2.72 6.05 7.07
N VAL A 10 1.81 5.21 6.58
CA VAL A 10 2.07 3.77 6.43
C VAL A 10 2.80 3.52 5.12
N LEU A 11 4.05 3.09 5.20
CA LEU A 11 4.93 2.71 4.11
C LEU A 11 4.79 1.20 3.87
N ALA A 12 4.49 0.77 2.64
CA ALA A 12 4.15 -0.62 2.39
C ALA A 12 4.30 -1.03 0.91
N SER A 13 3.86 -2.26 0.60
CA SER A 13 3.55 -2.73 -0.74
C SER A 13 2.09 -3.22 -0.80
N GLN A 14 1.56 -3.44 -2.01
CA GLN A 14 0.17 -3.88 -2.18
C GLN A 14 -0.06 -5.25 -1.51
N ARG A 15 -1.21 -5.43 -0.84
CA ARG A 15 -1.59 -6.68 -0.13
C ARG A 15 -0.64 -7.10 1.00
N SER A 16 0.15 -6.18 1.56
CA SER A 16 1.04 -6.46 2.70
C SER A 16 0.33 -6.52 4.06
N GLY A 17 -0.94 -6.10 4.15
CA GLY A 17 -1.65 -5.93 5.42
C GLY A 17 -1.75 -4.48 5.88
N SER A 18 -1.08 -3.56 5.21
CA SER A 18 -1.19 -2.11 5.46
C SER A 18 -2.63 -1.59 5.48
N THR A 19 -3.52 -2.14 4.64
CA THR A 19 -4.96 -1.82 4.67
C THR A 19 -5.63 -2.24 5.98
N LEU A 20 -5.32 -3.42 6.53
CA LEU A 20 -5.86 -3.86 7.82
C LEU A 20 -5.51 -2.86 8.93
N LEU A 21 -4.26 -2.40 8.95
CA LEU A 21 -3.80 -1.40 9.91
C LEU A 21 -4.56 -0.07 9.76
N VAL A 22 -4.59 0.50 8.54
CA VAL A 22 -5.17 1.83 8.33
C VAL A 22 -6.69 1.86 8.53
N GLU A 23 -7.41 0.78 8.24
CA GLU A 23 -8.86 0.70 8.54
C GLU A 23 -9.09 0.63 10.06
N SER A 24 -8.25 -0.07 10.81
CA SER A 24 -8.35 -0.10 12.27
C SER A 24 -8.00 1.25 12.90
N LEU A 25 -7.01 1.98 12.35
CA LEU A 25 -6.70 3.35 12.77
C LEU A 25 -7.86 4.30 12.44
N ARG A 26 -8.43 4.22 11.23
CA ARG A 26 -9.61 5.00 10.83
C ARG A 26 -10.78 4.79 11.79
N ALA A 27 -11.04 3.53 12.18
CA ALA A 27 -12.14 3.18 13.09
C ALA A 27 -12.05 3.82 14.48
N THR A 28 -10.87 4.32 14.89
CA THR A 28 -10.70 5.06 16.15
C THR A 28 -11.38 6.43 16.13
N GLY A 29 -11.63 7.00 14.94
CA GLY A 29 -12.14 8.36 14.77
C GLY A 29 -11.16 9.48 15.16
N VAL A 30 -9.93 9.13 15.57
CA VAL A 30 -8.92 10.09 16.04
C VAL A 30 -7.59 9.99 15.29
N ALA A 31 -7.43 9.02 14.38
CA ALA A 31 -6.20 8.78 13.63
C ALA A 31 -6.35 9.06 12.13
N GLY A 32 -6.93 10.20 11.78
CA GLY A 32 -7.07 10.65 10.39
C GLY A 32 -8.00 9.79 9.54
N GLU A 33 -8.01 10.08 8.25
CA GLU A 33 -8.81 9.38 7.24
C GLU A 33 -7.88 8.78 6.15
N PRO A 34 -7.06 7.77 6.51
CA PRO A 34 -5.92 7.32 5.72
C PRO A 34 -6.29 6.73 4.35
N GLN A 35 -5.91 7.42 3.26
CA GLN A 35 -6.05 6.91 1.90
C GLN A 35 -4.69 6.63 1.25
N GLU A 36 -4.72 5.91 0.13
CA GLU A 36 -3.62 5.86 -0.83
C GLU A 36 -3.70 7.08 -1.75
N PHE A 37 -3.39 8.26 -1.21
CA PHE A 37 -3.48 9.54 -1.94
C PHE A 37 -2.52 9.61 -3.14
N PHE A 38 -1.45 8.83 -3.12
CA PHE A 38 -0.34 8.87 -4.07
C PHE A 38 -0.45 7.83 -5.19
N GLN A 39 -1.55 7.09 -5.27
CA GLN A 39 -1.71 6.01 -6.24
C GLN A 39 -2.13 6.46 -7.65
N TYR A 40 -2.65 7.68 -7.79
CA TYR A 40 -3.29 8.10 -9.02
C TYR A 40 -2.26 8.52 -10.07
N LEU A 41 -2.27 7.84 -11.22
CA LEU A 41 -1.39 8.12 -12.34
C LEU A 41 -1.77 9.47 -12.97
N PRO A 42 -0.80 10.38 -13.22
CA PRO A 42 -1.08 11.70 -13.78
C PRO A 42 -1.79 11.67 -15.14
N GLN A 43 -1.57 10.64 -15.96
CA GLN A 43 -2.11 10.55 -17.31
C GLN A 43 -3.58 10.10 -17.33
N THR A 44 -4.01 9.31 -16.34
CA THR A 44 -5.34 8.68 -16.32
C THR A 44 -6.22 9.17 -15.18
N SER A 45 -5.66 9.82 -14.15
CA SER A 45 -6.33 10.14 -12.88
C SER A 45 -6.91 8.90 -12.18
N GLN A 46 -6.39 7.71 -12.50
CA GLN A 46 -6.83 6.43 -11.96
C GLN A 46 -5.66 5.75 -11.25
N ALA A 47 -5.98 4.81 -10.34
CA ALA A 47 -4.99 3.89 -9.81
C ALA A 47 -4.51 2.92 -10.91
N PRO A 48 -3.32 2.32 -10.79
CA PRO A 48 -2.80 1.43 -11.82
C PRO A 48 -3.75 0.26 -12.12
N GLN A 49 -4.08 0.12 -13.38
CA GLN A 49 -4.96 -0.89 -13.95
C GLN A 49 -4.23 -2.22 -14.16
N PRO A 50 -4.95 -3.35 -14.29
CA PRO A 50 -4.37 -4.66 -14.53
C PRO A 50 -3.28 -4.70 -15.59
N ARG A 51 -3.54 -4.18 -16.79
CA ARG A 51 -2.54 -4.17 -17.87
C ARG A 51 -1.36 -3.23 -17.63
N GLU A 52 -1.52 -2.20 -16.79
CA GLU A 52 -0.40 -1.32 -16.41
C GLU A 52 0.57 -2.02 -15.44
N TRP A 53 0.09 -2.94 -14.59
CA TRP A 53 0.95 -3.77 -13.73
C TRP A 53 1.77 -4.81 -14.48
N PHE A 54 1.38 -5.14 -15.71
CA PHE A 54 1.99 -6.16 -16.56
C PHE A 54 2.43 -5.57 -17.91
N ALA A 55 2.71 -4.25 -17.96
CA ALA A 55 3.06 -3.55 -19.19
C ALA A 55 4.39 -4.01 -19.80
N ASP A 56 5.25 -4.62 -18.99
CA ASP A 56 6.55 -5.20 -19.37
C ASP A 56 6.49 -6.70 -19.66
N VAL A 57 5.29 -7.28 -19.76
CA VAL A 57 5.05 -8.70 -20.00
C VAL A 57 4.43 -8.92 -21.38
N ASP A 58 5.16 -9.65 -22.24
CA ASP A 58 4.70 -9.99 -23.60
C ASP A 58 3.88 -11.29 -23.69
N ASP A 59 3.70 -12.00 -22.57
CA ASP A 59 2.96 -13.27 -22.54
C ASP A 59 1.44 -13.02 -22.67
N GLU A 60 0.93 -13.21 -23.89
CA GLU A 60 -0.49 -13.10 -24.22
C GLU A 60 -1.40 -13.97 -23.34
N SER A 61 -0.89 -15.08 -22.81
CA SER A 61 -1.67 -15.95 -21.91
C SER A 61 -1.90 -15.33 -20.52
N ILE A 62 -1.06 -14.37 -20.13
CA ILE A 62 -1.28 -13.47 -18.98
C ILE A 62 -2.21 -12.34 -19.38
N LEU A 63 -1.92 -11.64 -20.48
CA LEU A 63 -2.65 -10.41 -20.88
C LEU A 63 -4.14 -10.67 -21.16
N ARG A 64 -4.50 -11.86 -21.66
CA ARG A 64 -5.90 -12.27 -21.87
C ARG A 64 -6.73 -12.36 -20.58
N LEU A 65 -6.08 -12.52 -19.42
CA LEU A 65 -6.72 -12.60 -18.10
C LEU A 65 -6.95 -11.21 -17.47
N LEU A 66 -6.47 -10.15 -18.12
CA LEU A 66 -6.53 -8.79 -17.61
C LEU A 66 -7.57 -7.98 -18.38
N ASP A 67 -8.46 -7.34 -17.62
CA ASP A 67 -9.41 -6.36 -18.15
C ASP A 67 -8.70 -5.35 -19.08
N PRO A 68 -9.37 -4.90 -20.15
CA PRO A 68 -8.81 -3.87 -21.03
C PRO A 68 -8.53 -2.57 -20.28
N LEU A 69 -7.63 -1.75 -20.85
CA LEU A 69 -7.34 -0.42 -20.35
C LEU A 69 -8.53 0.51 -20.57
N ASP A 70 -8.84 1.30 -19.54
CA ASP A 70 -9.59 2.55 -19.66
C ASP A 70 -8.60 3.70 -19.88
N GLU A 71 -8.91 4.62 -20.79
CA GLU A 71 -8.05 5.78 -21.09
C GLU A 71 -7.98 6.76 -19.92
N GLY A 72 -9.05 6.85 -19.12
CA GLY A 72 -9.14 7.83 -18.05
C GLY A 72 -9.03 9.28 -18.54
N LYS A 73 -8.47 10.17 -17.70
CA LYS A 73 -8.21 11.57 -18.07
C LYS A 73 -6.98 12.13 -17.35
N PRO A 74 -6.20 13.03 -17.97
CA PRO A 74 -5.07 13.65 -17.29
C PRO A 74 -5.50 14.43 -16.04
N ASP A 75 -4.71 14.35 -14.99
CA ASP A 75 -4.85 15.22 -13.82
C ASP A 75 -4.20 16.57 -14.11
N LEU A 76 -5.03 17.62 -14.10
CA LEU A 76 -4.62 19.00 -14.38
C LEU A 76 -4.56 19.85 -13.10
N ALA A 77 -4.76 19.25 -11.92
CA ALA A 77 -4.73 19.99 -10.67
C ALA A 77 -3.31 20.51 -10.38
N PRO A 78 -3.14 21.81 -10.08
CA PRO A 78 -1.86 22.34 -9.62
C PRO A 78 -1.40 21.65 -8.33
N SER A 79 -0.09 21.50 -8.13
CA SER A 79 0.47 20.80 -6.96
C SER A 79 0.02 21.37 -5.61
N THR A 80 -0.23 22.67 -5.54
CA THR A 80 -0.78 23.30 -4.32
C THR A 80 -2.20 22.84 -4.01
N ILE A 81 -3.08 22.81 -5.01
CA ILE A 81 -4.47 22.32 -4.87
C ILE A 81 -4.50 20.83 -4.52
N TRP A 82 -3.66 20.03 -5.21
CA TRP A 82 -3.50 18.61 -4.92
C TRP A 82 -3.07 18.37 -3.46
N ARG A 83 -2.05 19.10 -2.99
CA ARG A 83 -1.56 19.00 -1.61
C ARG A 83 -2.62 19.42 -0.60
N ASP A 84 -3.28 20.55 -0.83
CA ASP A 84 -4.28 21.09 0.10
C ASP A 84 -5.48 20.15 0.23
N TYR A 85 -5.88 19.50 -0.87
CA TYR A 85 -6.86 18.41 -0.86
C TYR A 85 -6.39 17.23 0.02
N ILE A 86 -5.17 16.73 -0.18
CA ILE A 86 -4.61 15.61 0.60
C ILE A 86 -4.58 15.94 2.10
N ARG A 87 -4.10 17.12 2.47
CA ARG A 87 -4.02 17.56 3.86
C ARG A 87 -5.39 17.67 4.50
N THR A 88 -6.37 18.18 3.76
CA THR A 88 -7.74 18.35 4.27
C THR A 88 -8.45 17.01 4.41
N VAL A 89 -8.42 16.17 3.37
CA VAL A 89 -9.16 14.91 3.34
C VAL A 89 -8.56 13.87 4.28
N GLY A 90 -7.25 13.86 4.50
CA GLY A 90 -6.61 12.88 5.38
C GLY A 90 -6.72 13.18 6.88
N ARG A 91 -7.35 14.30 7.29
CA ARG A 91 -7.45 14.72 8.69
C ARG A 91 -8.79 14.39 9.34
N THR A 92 -8.72 13.98 10.60
CA THR A 92 -9.86 13.97 11.53
C THR A 92 -10.00 15.34 12.23
N PRO A 93 -11.15 15.66 12.87
CA PRO A 93 -11.38 16.96 13.51
C PRO A 93 -10.37 17.34 14.62
N ASN A 94 -9.70 16.35 15.23
CA ASN A 94 -8.63 16.57 16.21
C ASN A 94 -7.29 17.00 15.57
N GLY A 95 -7.23 17.17 14.24
CA GLY A 95 -6.06 17.66 13.51
C GLY A 95 -5.06 16.58 13.09
N VAL A 96 -5.24 15.32 13.52
CA VAL A 96 -4.37 14.21 13.13
C VAL A 96 -4.59 13.85 11.67
N TRP A 97 -3.51 13.79 10.88
CA TRP A 97 -3.52 13.32 9.49
C TRP A 97 -3.03 11.87 9.38
N GLY A 98 -3.65 11.08 8.50
CA GLY A 98 -3.21 9.72 8.19
C GLY A 98 -3.11 9.49 6.68
N GLY A 99 -2.19 8.63 6.27
CA GLY A 99 -2.07 8.24 4.87
C GLY A 99 -1.30 6.94 4.66
N LYS A 100 -1.30 6.47 3.41
CA LYS A 100 -0.55 5.30 2.99
C LYS A 100 0.22 5.58 1.70
N LEU A 101 1.46 5.10 1.66
CA LEU A 101 2.37 5.24 0.52
C LEU A 101 2.99 3.88 0.19
N MET A 102 2.87 3.48 -1.07
CA MET A 102 3.51 2.26 -1.58
C MET A 102 4.82 2.61 -2.29
N TRP A 103 5.79 1.69 -2.33
CA TRP A 103 7.09 2.01 -2.96
C TRP A 103 6.95 2.43 -4.43
N ASN A 104 6.09 1.75 -5.19
CA ASN A 104 5.86 2.08 -6.60
C ASN A 104 5.22 3.47 -6.83
N GLN A 105 4.74 4.11 -5.77
CA GLN A 105 4.11 5.44 -5.80
C GLN A 105 5.09 6.56 -5.44
N THR A 106 6.29 6.25 -4.92
CA THR A 106 7.26 7.27 -4.50
C THR A 106 7.71 8.18 -5.65
N PRO A 107 7.90 7.71 -6.90
CA PRO A 107 8.23 8.61 -8.01
C PRO A 107 7.08 9.56 -8.34
N LEU A 108 5.83 9.12 -8.20
CA LEU A 108 4.64 9.96 -8.44
C LEU A 108 4.54 11.08 -7.40
N LEU A 109 4.82 10.76 -6.14
CA LEU A 109 4.87 11.74 -5.06
C LEU A 109 5.96 12.78 -5.34
N LEU A 110 7.18 12.34 -5.68
CA LEU A 110 8.29 13.22 -6.04
C LEU A 110 7.96 14.13 -7.23
N ASP A 111 7.40 13.55 -8.30
CA ASP A 111 7.06 14.28 -9.51
C ASP A 111 5.99 15.35 -9.25
N ARG A 112 4.97 15.06 -8.43
CA ARG A 112 3.98 16.09 -8.07
C ARG A 112 4.52 17.13 -7.10
N ALA A 113 5.36 16.71 -6.14
CA ALA A 113 5.90 17.61 -5.12
C ALA A 113 6.88 18.63 -5.72
N LYS A 114 7.55 18.33 -6.84
CA LYS A 114 8.60 19.19 -7.43
C LYS A 114 8.13 20.64 -7.72
N ASP A 115 6.85 20.82 -8.02
CA ASP A 115 6.25 22.12 -8.36
C ASP A 115 5.62 22.83 -7.15
N LEU A 116 5.80 22.31 -5.93
CA LEU A 116 5.40 23.02 -4.71
C LEU A 116 6.29 24.25 -4.50
N PRO A 117 5.70 25.42 -4.19
CA PRO A 117 6.46 26.67 -4.02
C PRO A 117 7.40 26.64 -2.81
N ASP A 118 7.08 25.81 -1.82
CA ASP A 118 7.78 25.63 -0.54
C ASP A 118 8.55 24.29 -0.48
N ARG A 119 9.04 23.80 -1.63
CA ARG A 119 9.84 22.57 -1.69
C ARG A 119 11.12 22.71 -0.85
N SER A 120 11.28 21.87 0.17
CA SER A 120 12.36 21.94 1.17
C SER A 120 13.60 21.08 0.84
N GLY A 121 13.53 20.25 -0.19
CA GLY A 121 14.66 19.43 -0.65
C GLY A 121 14.32 18.60 -1.89
N THR A 122 15.23 17.78 -2.37
CA THR A 122 15.02 16.96 -3.59
C THR A 122 14.54 15.53 -3.31
N GLY A 123 14.86 14.98 -2.13
CA GLY A 123 14.59 13.59 -1.76
C GLY A 123 13.14 13.29 -1.34
N LEU A 124 12.84 12.00 -1.14
CA LEU A 124 11.51 11.52 -0.78
C LEU A 124 11.08 11.98 0.62
N LEU A 125 11.99 12.03 1.60
CA LEU A 125 11.66 12.43 2.96
C LEU A 125 11.19 13.90 3.01
N SER A 126 11.89 14.80 2.33
CA SER A 126 11.42 16.19 2.21
C SER A 126 10.10 16.27 1.46
N ALA A 127 9.88 15.40 0.46
CA ALA A 127 8.62 15.39 -0.32
C ALA A 127 7.43 15.03 0.56
N ILE A 128 7.59 14.01 1.40
CA ILE A 128 6.60 13.62 2.40
C ILE A 128 6.33 14.80 3.35
N ARG A 129 7.38 15.43 3.89
CA ARG A 129 7.24 16.61 4.79
C ARG A 129 6.48 17.75 4.14
N ASP A 130 6.85 18.12 2.92
CA ASP A 130 6.25 19.26 2.21
C ASP A 130 4.80 18.98 1.84
N VAL A 131 4.45 17.74 1.51
CA VAL A 131 3.07 17.36 1.17
C VAL A 131 2.21 17.24 2.43
N VAL A 132 2.69 16.58 3.48
CA VAL A 132 1.94 16.35 4.73
C VAL A 132 1.85 17.64 5.56
N GLY A 133 2.89 18.47 5.52
CA GLY A 133 3.01 19.72 6.28
C GLY A 133 3.60 19.56 7.69
N SER A 134 4.16 18.40 8.00
CA SER A 134 4.85 18.07 9.25
C SER A 134 5.65 16.78 9.06
N ASP A 135 6.49 16.43 10.02
CA ASP A 135 7.13 15.11 10.11
C ASP A 135 6.13 14.05 10.58
N PRO A 136 5.71 13.11 9.72
CA PRO A 136 4.80 12.05 10.16
C PRO A 136 5.56 10.93 10.90
N VAL A 137 4.86 10.25 11.81
CA VAL A 137 5.27 8.93 12.29
C VAL A 137 5.29 7.97 11.11
N LEU A 138 6.46 7.41 10.80
CA LEU A 138 6.61 6.43 9.72
C LEU A 138 6.38 5.03 10.27
N VAL A 139 5.47 4.30 9.64
CA VAL A 139 5.14 2.92 10.00
C VAL A 139 5.36 2.06 8.77
N HIS A 140 6.24 1.08 8.83
CA HIS A 140 6.55 0.21 7.70
C HIS A 140 5.84 -1.15 7.87
N VAL A 141 5.01 -1.54 6.91
CA VAL A 141 4.25 -2.80 6.95
C VAL A 141 4.62 -3.69 5.77
N TYR A 142 5.28 -4.80 6.09
CA TYR A 142 5.79 -5.77 5.11
C TYR A 142 5.24 -7.17 5.37
N ARG A 143 5.25 -8.03 4.35
CA ARG A 143 4.75 -9.41 4.45
C ARG A 143 5.86 -10.39 4.04
N PRO A 144 6.48 -11.11 5.01
CA PRO A 144 7.60 -12.01 4.72
C PRO A 144 7.28 -13.14 3.72
N ASP A 145 6.06 -13.67 3.74
CA ASP A 145 5.59 -14.66 2.77
C ASP A 145 5.13 -13.95 1.49
N VAL A 146 6.11 -13.60 0.64
CA VAL A 146 5.89 -12.87 -0.61
C VAL A 146 5.10 -13.68 -1.63
N ILE A 147 5.16 -15.01 -1.61
CA ILE A 147 4.37 -15.86 -2.50
C ILE A 147 2.89 -15.72 -2.16
N SER A 148 2.54 -15.84 -0.87
CA SER A 148 1.16 -15.61 -0.42
C SER A 148 0.69 -14.19 -0.72
N GLN A 149 1.57 -13.20 -0.65
CA GLN A 149 1.26 -11.83 -1.06
C GLN A 149 1.02 -11.72 -2.57
N ALA A 150 1.86 -12.35 -3.39
CA ALA A 150 1.80 -12.30 -4.85
C ALA A 150 0.56 -13.02 -5.40
N VAL A 151 0.22 -14.19 -4.87
CA VAL A 151 -1.05 -14.89 -5.18
C VAL A 151 -2.24 -13.99 -4.84
N SER A 152 -2.19 -13.37 -3.66
CA SER A 152 -3.24 -12.47 -3.21
C SER A 152 -3.37 -11.21 -4.08
N PHE A 153 -2.27 -10.68 -4.60
CA PHE A 153 -2.24 -9.58 -5.56
C PHE A 153 -2.78 -10.01 -6.92
N TRP A 154 -2.35 -11.17 -7.41
CA TRP A 154 -2.77 -11.74 -8.69
C TRP A 154 -4.29 -12.01 -8.76
N ARG A 155 -4.90 -12.36 -7.62
CA ARG A 155 -6.36 -12.44 -7.52
C ARG A 155 -7.03 -11.07 -7.49
N ALA A 156 -6.47 -10.12 -6.75
CA ALA A 156 -7.02 -8.77 -6.66
C ALA A 156 -7.02 -8.05 -8.02
N VAL A 157 -5.95 -8.23 -8.81
CA VAL A 157 -5.83 -7.60 -10.12
C VAL A 157 -6.86 -8.13 -11.12
N GLN A 158 -7.10 -9.45 -11.15
CA GLN A 158 -8.11 -10.06 -12.04
C GLN A 158 -9.54 -9.72 -11.62
N THR A 159 -9.82 -9.68 -10.31
CA THR A 159 -11.17 -9.40 -9.81
C THR A 159 -11.51 -7.91 -9.77
N ARG A 160 -10.49 -7.05 -9.87
CA ARG A 160 -10.53 -5.60 -9.57
C ARG A 160 -10.87 -5.29 -8.11
N VAL A 161 -10.75 -6.26 -7.20
CA VAL A 161 -11.13 -6.11 -5.78
C VAL A 161 -9.91 -6.19 -4.88
N TRP A 162 -9.54 -5.03 -4.34
CA TRP A 162 -8.38 -4.85 -3.46
C TRP A 162 -8.76 -4.79 -1.97
N ARG A 163 -10.04 -4.59 -1.66
CA ARG A 163 -10.61 -4.56 -0.30
C ARG A 163 -11.91 -5.36 -0.27
N GLY A 164 -12.19 -6.04 0.84
CA GLY A 164 -13.43 -6.80 1.01
C GLY A 164 -13.49 -8.08 0.16
N ARG A 165 -14.71 -8.58 -0.06
CA ARG A 165 -14.97 -9.80 -0.84
C ARG A 165 -15.26 -9.44 -2.30
N PRO A 166 -14.63 -10.12 -3.27
CA PRO A 166 -14.96 -9.94 -4.68
C PRO A 166 -16.37 -10.42 -5.00
N ASP A 167 -16.93 -9.89 -6.09
CA ASP A 167 -18.14 -10.45 -6.70
C ASP A 167 -17.89 -11.95 -7.01
N PRO A 168 -18.78 -12.87 -6.57
CA PRO A 168 -18.54 -14.31 -6.72
C PRO A 168 -18.35 -14.75 -8.18
N THR A 169 -19.01 -14.09 -9.14
CA THR A 169 -18.90 -14.46 -10.56
C THR A 169 -17.55 -14.02 -11.14
N ARG A 170 -17.06 -12.83 -10.75
CA ARG A 170 -15.71 -12.37 -11.11
C ARG A 170 -14.64 -13.21 -10.43
N ASP A 171 -14.80 -13.50 -9.14
CA ASP A 171 -13.84 -14.33 -8.42
C ASP A 171 -13.74 -15.72 -9.05
N ALA A 172 -14.87 -16.38 -9.35
CA ALA A 172 -14.87 -17.69 -10.00
C ALA A 172 -14.10 -17.71 -11.32
N ARG A 173 -13.99 -16.59 -12.04
CA ARG A 173 -13.25 -16.47 -13.30
C ARG A 173 -11.75 -16.21 -13.15
N ALA A 174 -11.25 -15.90 -11.95
CA ALA A 174 -9.81 -15.66 -11.76
C ALA A 174 -9.00 -16.94 -12.04
N GLU A 175 -7.93 -16.87 -12.82
CA GLU A 175 -7.14 -18.06 -13.17
C GLU A 175 -5.76 -18.04 -12.51
N TYR A 176 -5.29 -19.22 -12.12
CA TYR A 176 -3.90 -19.39 -11.70
C TYR A 176 -2.98 -19.21 -12.90
N HIS A 177 -1.87 -18.48 -12.72
CA HIS A 177 -0.85 -18.37 -13.75
C HIS A 177 0.55 -18.24 -13.12
N ALA A 178 1.40 -19.26 -13.30
CA ALA A 178 2.73 -19.30 -12.68
C ALA A 178 3.60 -18.11 -13.11
N GLY A 179 3.63 -17.80 -14.42
CA GLY A 179 4.35 -16.64 -14.96
C GLY A 179 3.91 -15.29 -14.38
N ALA A 180 2.60 -15.07 -14.23
CA ALA A 180 2.07 -13.83 -13.66
C ALA A 180 2.39 -13.71 -12.16
N ILE A 181 2.27 -14.80 -11.40
CA ILE A 181 2.65 -14.80 -9.97
C ILE A 181 4.15 -14.55 -9.83
N ALA A 182 4.99 -15.16 -10.67
CA ALA A 182 6.43 -14.93 -10.69
C ALA A 182 6.81 -13.47 -10.98
N HIS A 183 6.09 -12.84 -11.92
CA HIS A 183 6.22 -11.41 -12.19
C HIS A 183 5.94 -10.57 -10.94
N VAL A 184 4.80 -10.84 -10.29
CA VAL A 184 4.39 -10.13 -9.07
C VAL A 184 5.36 -10.37 -7.92
N VAL A 185 5.90 -11.57 -7.74
CA VAL A 185 6.93 -11.86 -6.71
C VAL A 185 8.15 -10.96 -6.92
N ARG A 186 8.69 -10.86 -8.15
CA ARG A 186 9.84 -9.99 -8.45
C ARG A 186 9.52 -8.53 -8.15
N MET A 187 8.37 -8.04 -8.62
CA MET A 187 7.93 -6.68 -8.38
C MET A 187 7.80 -6.36 -6.88
N LEU A 188 7.15 -7.23 -6.10
CA LEU A 188 6.98 -7.03 -4.66
C LEU A 188 8.31 -7.08 -3.89
N ARG A 189 9.24 -7.96 -4.29
CA ARG A 189 10.60 -7.99 -3.73
C ARG A 189 11.35 -6.70 -4.03
N ALA A 190 11.30 -6.20 -5.26
CA ALA A 190 11.93 -4.93 -5.63
C ALA A 190 11.33 -3.74 -4.86
N GLN A 191 10.01 -3.76 -4.58
CA GLN A 191 9.39 -2.73 -3.73
C GLN A 191 9.92 -2.77 -2.29
N GLU A 192 10.03 -3.95 -1.70
CA GLU A 192 10.56 -4.11 -0.34
C GLU A 192 12.05 -3.72 -0.27
N GLU A 193 12.86 -4.15 -1.24
CA GLU A 193 14.27 -3.77 -1.35
C GLU A 193 14.44 -2.25 -1.50
N GLY A 194 13.55 -1.61 -2.26
CA GLY A 194 13.49 -0.16 -2.40
C GLY A 194 13.26 0.55 -1.06
N TRP A 195 12.27 0.10 -0.28
CA TRP A 195 12.05 0.64 1.06
C TRP A 195 13.27 0.47 1.97
N ARG A 196 13.84 -0.74 2.02
CA ARG A 196 14.99 -1.04 2.89
C ARG A 196 16.23 -0.24 2.52
N THR A 197 16.50 -0.08 1.23
CA THR A 197 17.59 0.77 0.72
C THR A 197 17.36 2.22 1.13
N TRP A 198 16.16 2.75 0.90
CA TRP A 198 15.83 4.13 1.24
C TRP A 198 15.95 4.41 2.76
N PHE A 199 15.51 3.48 3.61
CA PHE A 199 15.68 3.63 5.06
C PHE A 199 17.16 3.74 5.46
N ALA A 200 18.02 2.93 4.86
CA ALA A 200 19.46 2.96 5.14
C ALA A 200 20.15 4.22 4.59
N GLU A 201 19.75 4.68 3.40
CA GLU A 201 20.33 5.86 2.75
C GLU A 201 19.96 7.17 3.46
N GLU A 202 18.74 7.28 3.98
CA GLU A 202 18.23 8.50 4.64
C GLU A 202 18.27 8.44 6.18
N ASP A 203 18.83 7.36 6.76
CA ASP A 203 18.88 7.12 8.21
C ASP A 203 17.50 7.20 8.88
N VAL A 204 16.51 6.54 8.26
CA VAL A 204 15.11 6.53 8.70
C VAL A 204 14.79 5.24 9.42
N GLU A 205 14.32 5.34 10.66
CA GLU A 205 13.88 4.20 11.48
C GLU A 205 12.35 4.19 11.63
N PRO A 206 11.58 3.54 10.72
CA PRO A 206 10.14 3.42 10.87
C PRO A 206 9.77 2.43 11.98
N LEU A 207 8.53 2.52 12.49
CA LEU A 207 7.93 1.41 13.24
C LEU A 207 7.73 0.22 12.29
N ASP A 208 8.59 -0.78 12.37
CA ASP A 208 8.61 -1.91 11.45
C ASP A 208 7.68 -3.05 11.92
N VAL A 209 6.66 -3.36 11.12
CA VAL A 209 5.57 -4.27 11.51
C VAL A 209 5.40 -5.37 10.45
N PRO A 210 5.88 -6.60 10.70
CA PRO A 210 5.61 -7.72 9.82
C PRO A 210 4.13 -8.12 9.90
N TYR A 211 3.54 -8.45 8.75
CA TYR A 211 2.15 -8.88 8.64
C TYR A 211 1.78 -9.98 9.64
N PRO A 212 2.58 -11.06 9.85
CA PRO A 212 2.34 -12.07 10.87
C PRO A 212 2.10 -11.55 12.29
N VAL A 213 2.78 -10.46 12.66
CA VAL A 213 2.61 -9.79 13.96
C VAL A 213 1.37 -8.91 13.91
N LEU A 214 1.23 -8.09 12.86
CA LEU A 214 0.09 -7.18 12.69
C LEU A 214 -1.26 -7.90 12.82
N TRP A 215 -1.45 -9.03 12.15
CA TRP A 215 -2.76 -9.69 12.15
C TRP A 215 -3.12 -10.32 13.50
N ARG A 216 -2.12 -10.73 14.30
CA ARG A 216 -2.34 -11.31 15.64
C ARG A 216 -2.50 -10.24 16.71
N ASN A 217 -1.79 -9.13 16.54
CA ASN A 217 -1.61 -8.10 17.57
C ASN A 217 -2.13 -6.74 17.08
N LEU A 218 -3.19 -6.72 16.25
CA LEU A 218 -3.68 -5.50 15.61
C LEU A 218 -3.99 -4.39 16.63
N THR A 219 -4.67 -4.74 17.72
CA THR A 219 -5.02 -3.81 18.80
C THR A 219 -3.78 -3.19 19.44
N GLU A 220 -2.73 -3.98 19.68
CA GLU A 220 -1.47 -3.51 20.27
C GLU A 220 -0.75 -2.56 19.30
N VAL A 221 -0.61 -2.95 18.02
CA VAL A 221 0.04 -2.10 17.01
C VAL A 221 -0.72 -0.77 16.82
N VAL A 222 -2.04 -0.80 16.86
CA VAL A 222 -2.86 0.42 16.78
C VAL A 222 -2.68 1.29 18.02
N ALA A 223 -2.68 0.69 19.22
CA ALA A 223 -2.43 1.39 20.47
C ALA A 223 -1.06 2.10 20.48
N ASP A 224 0.00 1.42 20.03
CA ASP A 224 1.35 1.99 19.93
C ASP A 224 1.40 3.20 18.99
N ILE A 225 0.70 3.14 17.85
CA ILE A 225 0.62 4.26 16.89
C ILE A 225 -0.17 5.42 17.49
N LEU A 226 -1.29 5.14 18.17
CA LEU A 226 -2.09 6.16 18.85
C LEU A 226 -1.26 6.89 19.91
N GLU A 227 -0.50 6.15 20.73
CA GLU A 227 0.36 6.75 21.75
C GLU A 227 1.43 7.67 21.14
N ARG A 228 2.07 7.26 20.03
CA ARG A 228 3.03 8.09 19.29
C ARG A 228 2.41 9.36 18.70
N LEU A 229 1.12 9.33 18.40
CA LEU A 229 0.32 10.47 17.92
C LEU A 229 -0.30 11.29 19.07
N GLY A 230 0.04 10.98 20.33
CA GLY A 230 -0.51 11.66 21.49
C GLY A 230 -1.99 11.39 21.74
N GLN A 231 -2.55 10.32 21.18
CA GLN A 231 -3.93 9.89 21.35
C GLN A 231 -4.04 8.81 22.45
N ASP A 232 -5.25 8.58 22.95
CA ASP A 232 -5.51 7.54 23.96
C ASP A 232 -5.38 6.13 23.35
N PRO A 233 -4.39 5.31 23.75
CA PRO A 233 -4.20 3.97 23.19
C PRO A 233 -5.38 3.02 23.44
N ARG A 234 -6.23 3.31 24.45
CA ARG A 234 -7.42 2.51 24.76
C ARG A 234 -8.52 2.62 23.70
N LEU A 235 -8.40 3.56 22.75
CA LEU A 235 -9.28 3.69 21.59
C LEU A 235 -8.98 2.65 20.51
N ALA A 236 -7.88 1.89 20.64
CA ALA A 236 -7.57 0.80 19.73
C ALA A 236 -8.72 -0.23 19.69
N PRO A 237 -9.30 -0.53 18.51
CA PRO A 237 -10.39 -1.49 18.41
C PRO A 237 -9.96 -2.89 18.85
N ALA A 238 -10.90 -3.66 19.41
CA ALA A 238 -10.69 -5.07 19.68
C ALA A 238 -10.40 -5.85 18.38
N PRO A 239 -9.67 -6.97 18.45
CA PRO A 239 -9.32 -7.75 17.26
C PRO A 239 -10.57 -8.18 16.50
N VAL A 240 -10.62 -7.85 15.20
CA VAL A 240 -11.67 -8.38 14.33
C VAL A 240 -11.30 -9.83 14.00
N LEU A 241 -11.96 -10.78 14.64
CA LEU A 241 -11.85 -12.22 14.40
C LEU A 241 -12.48 -12.59 13.04
N GLU A 242 -11.92 -12.14 11.92
CA GLU A 242 -12.27 -12.72 10.62
C GLU A 242 -11.04 -12.90 9.73
N ARG A 243 -10.26 -13.95 10.02
CA ARG A 243 -9.51 -14.60 8.96
C ARG A 243 -10.51 -15.40 8.12
N GLN A 244 -10.92 -14.83 7.00
CA GLN A 244 -11.55 -15.61 5.96
C GLN A 244 -10.44 -16.33 5.21
N ALA A 245 -10.17 -17.58 5.62
CA ALA A 245 -9.29 -18.46 4.88
C ALA A 245 -9.91 -18.67 3.49
N ASP A 246 -9.17 -18.28 2.46
CA ASP A 246 -9.60 -18.45 1.09
C ASP A 246 -8.87 -19.68 0.54
N GLN A 247 -9.53 -20.83 0.64
CA GLN A 247 -9.01 -22.15 0.26
C GLN A 247 -8.32 -22.13 -1.10
N ARG A 248 -8.85 -21.36 -2.05
CA ARG A 248 -8.29 -21.23 -3.40
C ARG A 248 -6.99 -20.43 -3.43
N SER A 249 -6.82 -19.42 -2.57
CA SER A 249 -5.52 -18.75 -2.42
C SER A 249 -4.49 -19.71 -1.85
N ASP A 250 -4.87 -20.53 -0.87
CA ASP A 250 -3.96 -21.51 -0.28
C ASP A 250 -3.55 -22.58 -1.32
N GLU A 251 -4.50 -23.07 -2.13
CA GLU A 251 -4.22 -23.97 -3.26
C GLU A 251 -3.26 -23.36 -4.30
N TRP A 252 -3.43 -22.08 -4.63
CA TRP A 252 -2.55 -21.39 -5.59
C TRP A 252 -1.15 -21.15 -5.04
N VAL A 253 -1.03 -20.90 -3.73
CA VAL A 253 0.26 -20.77 -3.05
C VAL A 253 1.02 -22.10 -3.09
N ASP A 254 0.36 -23.20 -2.73
CA ASP A 254 0.99 -24.52 -2.74
C ASP A 254 1.36 -24.95 -4.16
N ARG A 255 0.47 -24.72 -5.14
CA ARG A 255 0.75 -24.95 -6.56
C ARG A 255 1.93 -24.13 -7.05
N TYR A 256 1.99 -22.83 -6.71
CA TYR A 256 3.10 -21.98 -7.11
C TYR A 256 4.43 -22.43 -6.51
N ARG A 257 4.46 -22.82 -5.24
CA ARG A 257 5.68 -23.33 -4.60
C ARG A 257 6.20 -24.58 -5.31
N ALA A 258 5.32 -25.49 -5.70
CA ALA A 258 5.70 -26.68 -6.46
C ALA A 258 6.22 -26.32 -7.87
N ASP A 259 5.53 -25.43 -8.58
CA ASP A 259 5.96 -24.95 -9.91
C ASP A 259 7.30 -24.19 -9.81
N ALA A 260 7.51 -23.39 -8.77
CA ALA A 260 8.76 -22.65 -8.56
C ALA A 260 9.94 -23.57 -8.30
N GLN A 261 9.76 -24.63 -7.51
CA GLN A 261 10.79 -25.65 -7.30
C GLN A 261 11.11 -26.42 -8.59
N ARG A 262 10.09 -26.76 -9.38
CA ARG A 262 10.25 -27.53 -10.63
C ARG A 262 10.91 -26.72 -11.74
N ASP A 263 10.48 -25.46 -11.90
CA ASP A 263 10.77 -24.65 -13.09
C ASP A 263 11.75 -23.50 -12.79
N GLY A 264 12.23 -23.36 -11.54
CA GLY A 264 13.19 -22.33 -11.13
C GLY A 264 12.59 -20.93 -11.06
N LEU A 265 11.31 -20.81 -10.69
CA LEU A 265 10.62 -19.51 -10.56
C LEU A 265 11.03 -18.78 -9.27
N PRO A 266 10.94 -17.44 -9.24
CA PRO A 266 11.26 -16.65 -8.05
C PRO A 266 10.35 -17.02 -6.87
N THR A 267 10.94 -17.24 -5.70
CA THR A 267 10.23 -17.45 -4.43
C THR A 267 10.41 -16.27 -3.51
#